data_AF-A0A357Y020-F1
#
_entry.id   AF-A0A357Y020-F1
#
_cell.length_a   1.000
_cell.length_b   1.000
_cell.length_c   1.000
_cell.angle_alpha   90.00
_cell.angle_beta   90.00
_cell.angle_gamma   90.00
#
_symmetry.space_group_name_H-M   'P 1'
#
loop_
_entity.id
_entity.type
_entity.pdbx_description
1 polymer ?
#
loop_
_entity_poly.entity_id
_entity_poly.type
_entity_poly.pdbx_seq_one_letter_code
_entity_poly.pdbx_strand_id
1 'polypeptide(L)'
;MTEPTNRQLAEAINRNADLLEKHLGEGVYVHRQQTPSTTWKVTHKLGSLRPLIETYDSGGNLIGHAVNRQTQTLDFSEVTFAIPMTGFAIIRF
;
A
#
# COMPACT_ATOMS: atom_id res chain seq x y z
N MET A 1 28.61 -18.55 -32.27
CA MET A 1 28.74 -17.45 -31.29
C MET A 1 27.43 -16.66 -31.25
N THR A 2 26.38 -17.15 -30.56
CA THR A 2 25.08 -16.45 -30.45
C THR A 2 24.34 -16.74 -29.13
N GLU A 3 25.08 -17.00 -28.05
CA GLU A 3 24.50 -17.17 -26.70
C GLU A 3 24.50 -15.94 -25.77
N PRO A 4 25.18 -14.79 -26.04
CA PRO A 4 25.16 -13.68 -25.09
C PRO A 4 23.82 -12.89 -25.09
N THR A 5 23.00 -13.04 -26.13
CA THR A 5 21.77 -12.24 -26.30
C THR A 5 20.64 -12.69 -25.37
N ASN A 6 20.45 -14.00 -25.20
CA ASN A 6 19.32 -14.52 -24.40
C ASN A 6 19.46 -14.21 -22.91
N ARG A 7 20.70 -14.24 -22.38
CA ARG A 7 20.99 -13.89 -20.99
C ARG A 7 20.79 -12.38 -20.74
N GLN A 8 21.26 -11.54 -21.65
CA GLN A 8 21.06 -10.09 -21.56
C GLN A 8 19.58 -9.70 -21.68
N LEU A 9 18.82 -10.41 -22.53
CA LEU A 9 17.36 -10.24 -22.64
C LEU A 9 16.65 -10.67 -21.35
N ALA A 10 17.03 -11.80 -20.74
CA ALA A 10 16.45 -12.25 -19.47
C ALA A 10 16.76 -11.28 -18.32
N GLU A 11 17.99 -10.76 -18.26
CA GLU A 11 18.38 -9.75 -17.26
C GLU A 11 17.63 -8.43 -17.48
N ALA A 12 17.41 -8.01 -18.74
CA ALA A 12 16.60 -6.83 -19.06
C ALA A 12 15.12 -7.02 -18.69
N ILE A 13 14.55 -8.20 -18.92
CA ILE A 13 13.16 -8.52 -18.52
C ILE A 13 13.03 -8.49 -17.00
N ASN A 14 13.96 -9.09 -16.26
CA ASN A 14 13.93 -9.09 -14.80
C ASN A 14 14.13 -7.68 -14.22
N ARG A 15 15.01 -6.88 -14.82
CA ARG A 15 15.16 -5.46 -14.44
C ARG A 15 13.91 -4.67 -14.79
N ASN A 16 13.29 -4.91 -15.93
CA ASN A 16 12.04 -4.23 -16.28
C ASN A 16 10.90 -4.67 -15.38
N ALA A 17 10.81 -5.93 -14.98
CA ALA A 17 9.85 -6.40 -14.00
C ALA A 17 10.09 -5.75 -12.63
N ASP A 18 11.33 -5.69 -12.14
CA ASP A 18 11.70 -4.99 -10.91
C ASP A 18 11.41 -3.46 -11.00
N LEU A 19 11.68 -2.86 -12.15
CA LEU A 19 11.37 -1.46 -12.44
C LEU A 19 9.87 -1.23 -12.59
N LEU A 20 9.10 -2.19 -13.09
CA LEU A 20 7.64 -2.14 -13.18
C LEU A 20 7.03 -2.34 -11.79
N GLU A 21 7.53 -3.23 -10.93
CA GLU A 21 7.11 -3.31 -9.53
C GLU A 21 7.51 -2.05 -8.74
N LYS A 22 8.63 -1.42 -9.09
CA LYS A 22 9.10 -0.14 -8.54
C LYS A 22 8.37 1.09 -9.12
N HIS A 23 7.87 1.03 -10.37
CA HIS A 23 7.05 2.06 -11.04
C HIS A 23 5.53 1.79 -10.96
N LEU A 24 5.11 0.64 -10.46
CA LEU A 24 3.78 0.42 -9.87
C LEU A 24 3.65 1.20 -8.54
N GLY A 25 4.66 2.01 -8.21
CA GLY A 25 4.48 3.25 -7.45
C GLY A 25 3.71 4.30 -8.25
N GLU A 26 2.38 4.22 -8.23
CA GLU A 26 1.54 5.42 -8.46
C GLU A 26 1.31 6.14 -7.13
N GLY A 27 2.30 6.21 -6.24
CA GLY A 27 2.16 6.88 -4.94
C GLY A 27 1.06 6.31 -4.03
N VAL A 28 0.24 5.35 -4.46
CA VAL A 28 -1.06 5.02 -3.88
C VAL A 28 -1.16 3.52 -3.56
N TYR A 29 -1.66 3.19 -2.37
CA TYR A 29 -2.04 1.84 -1.96
C TYR A 29 -3.49 1.83 -1.46
N VAL A 30 -4.24 0.77 -1.77
CA VAL A 30 -5.63 0.59 -1.31
C VAL A 30 -5.72 -0.63 -0.40
N HIS A 31 -6.08 -0.40 0.86
CA HIS A 31 -6.42 -1.44 1.83
C HIS A 31 -7.93 -1.72 1.79
N ARG A 32 -8.33 -2.98 1.90
CA ARG A 32 -9.73 -3.39 2.02
C ARG A 32 -9.93 -4.18 3.32
N GLN A 33 -10.85 -3.72 4.16
CA GLN A 33 -11.25 -4.39 5.38
C GLN A 33 -12.66 -4.95 5.22
N GLN A 34 -12.78 -6.27 5.07
CA GLN A 34 -14.08 -6.94 4.91
C GLN A 34 -14.73 -7.32 6.25
N THR A 35 -13.93 -7.58 7.28
CA THR A 35 -14.41 -7.93 8.62
C THR A 35 -14.37 -6.70 9.52
N PRO A 36 -15.44 -6.33 10.24
CA PRO A 36 -15.44 -5.18 11.12
C PRO A 36 -14.28 -5.22 12.13
N SER A 37 -13.49 -4.15 12.20
CA SER A 37 -12.39 -4.02 13.15
C SER A 37 -12.20 -2.56 13.55
N THR A 38 -11.84 -2.31 14.81
CA THR A 38 -11.44 -0.99 15.30
C THR A 38 -10.02 -0.63 14.88
N THR A 39 -9.22 -1.61 14.45
CA THR A 39 -7.82 -1.41 14.03
C THR A 39 -7.58 -2.09 12.69
N TRP A 40 -7.13 -1.32 11.70
CA TRP A 40 -6.69 -1.81 10.40
C TRP A 40 -5.16 -1.76 10.34
N LYS A 41 -4.56 -2.91 10.03
CA LYS A 41 -3.11 -3.08 9.86
C LYS A 41 -2.79 -3.04 8.37
N VAL A 42 -2.15 -1.96 7.93
CA VAL A 42 -2.00 -1.64 6.52
C VAL A 42 -0.54 -1.69 6.08
N THR A 43 -0.16 -2.76 5.40
CA THR A 43 1.16 -2.88 4.77
C THR A 43 1.10 -2.31 3.35
N HIS A 44 1.58 -1.08 3.16
CA HIS A 44 1.43 -0.32 1.91
C HIS A 44 2.69 -0.26 1.02
N LYS A 45 3.89 -0.53 1.57
CA LYS A 45 5.15 -0.60 0.80
C LYS A 45 5.48 0.65 -0.02
N LEU A 46 5.14 1.83 0.52
CA LEU A 46 5.29 3.12 -0.17
C LEU A 46 6.60 3.86 0.18
N GLY A 47 7.41 3.33 1.10
CA GLY A 47 8.65 4.00 1.50
C GLY A 47 8.44 5.36 2.20
N SER A 48 7.27 5.58 2.82
CA SER A 48 6.91 6.85 3.47
C SER A 48 6.47 6.62 4.92
N LEU A 49 7.08 7.38 5.83
CA LEU A 49 6.69 7.39 7.26
C LEU A 49 5.38 8.17 7.50
N ARG A 50 4.98 9.02 6.58
CA ARG A 50 3.85 9.95 6.73
C ARG A 50 3.03 10.05 5.45
N PRO A 51 2.47 8.95 4.94
CA PRO A 51 1.57 9.03 3.82
C PRO A 51 0.28 9.77 4.22
N LEU A 52 -0.40 10.35 3.22
CA LEU A 52 -1.79 10.76 3.33
C LEU A 52 -2.66 9.51 3.44
N ILE A 53 -3.60 9.48 4.38
CA ILE A 53 -4.54 8.36 4.55
C ILE A 53 -5.96 8.92 4.50
N GLU A 54 -6.78 8.37 3.62
CA GLU A 54 -8.23 8.62 3.55
C GLU A 54 -8.95 7.30 3.75
N THR A 55 -10.02 7.30 4.54
CA THR A 55 -10.76 6.08 4.91
C THR A 55 -12.23 6.23 4.57
N TYR A 56 -12.82 5.17 4.03
CA TYR A 56 -14.22 5.11 3.66
C TYR A 56 -14.87 3.85 4.24
N ASP A 57 -16.15 3.94 4.61
CA ASP A 57 -16.95 2.77 4.97
C ASP A 57 -17.28 1.90 3.73
N SER A 58 -17.98 0.79 3.94
CA SER A 58 -18.42 -0.11 2.86
C SER A 58 -19.48 0.51 1.93
N GLY A 59 -20.16 1.57 2.37
CA GLY A 59 -21.08 2.37 1.55
C GLY A 59 -20.38 3.47 0.74
N GLY A 60 -19.08 3.66 0.93
CA GLY A 60 -18.29 4.70 0.25
C GLY A 60 -18.34 6.07 0.92
N ASN A 61 -18.82 6.18 2.16
CA ASN A 61 -18.80 7.44 2.90
C ASN A 61 -17.43 7.66 3.56
N LEU A 62 -16.94 8.89 3.56
CA LEU A 62 -15.71 9.25 4.26
C LEU A 62 -15.90 9.06 5.78
N ILE A 63 -14.96 8.38 6.42
CA ILE A 63 -14.98 8.11 7.85
C ILE A 63 -13.74 8.69 8.53
N GLY A 64 -13.92 9.23 9.74
CA GLY A 64 -12.82 9.71 10.56
C GLY A 64 -12.01 8.55 11.14
N HIS A 65 -10.69 8.74 11.25
CA HIS A 65 -9.77 7.76 11.82
C HIS A 65 -8.67 8.46 12.61
N ALA A 66 -7.93 7.67 13.40
CA ALA A 66 -6.65 8.06 13.96
C ALA A 66 -5.55 7.16 13.39
N VAL A 67 -4.31 7.66 13.39
CA VAL A 67 -3.13 6.89 12.98
C VAL A 67 -2.23 6.71 14.20
N ASN A 68 -1.89 5.47 14.52
CA ASN A 68 -0.93 5.20 15.58
C ASN A 68 0.49 5.46 15.07
N ARG A 69 1.05 6.60 15.46
CA ARG A 69 2.40 7.02 15.05
C ARG A 69 3.53 6.19 15.66
N GLN A 70 3.28 5.45 16.75
CA GLN A 70 4.31 4.62 17.38
C GLN A 70 4.56 3.30 16.63
N THR A 71 3.56 2.81 15.90
CA THR A 71 3.63 1.55 15.14
C THR A 71 3.90 1.77 13.65
N GLN A 72 3.90 3.01 13.17
CA GLN A 72 4.11 3.37 11.77
C GLN A 72 5.56 3.11 11.33
N THR A 73 5.73 2.54 10.14
CA THR A 73 7.04 2.36 9.48
C THR A 73 6.98 2.89 8.05
N LEU A 74 8.08 2.83 7.31
CA LEU A 74 8.10 3.24 5.89
C LEU A 74 7.11 2.45 5.01
N ASP A 75 6.76 1.24 5.45
CA ASP A 75 5.96 0.30 4.66
C ASP A 75 4.62 -0.05 5.32
N PHE A 76 4.35 0.49 6.51
CA PHE A 76 3.24 0.05 7.34
C PHE A 76 2.59 1.22 8.08
N SER A 77 1.26 1.22 8.10
CA SER A 77 0.44 2.14 8.87
C SER A 77 -0.61 1.38 9.68
N GLU A 78 -0.83 1.79 10.92
CA GLU A 78 -1.93 1.30 11.76
C GLU A 78 -2.98 2.41 11.90
N VAL A 79 -4.20 2.10 11.44
CA VAL A 79 -5.34 3.02 11.42
C VAL A 79 -6.37 2.54 12.44
N THR A 80 -6.88 3.44 13.28
CA THR A 80 -7.84 3.11 14.33
C THR A 80 -9.13 3.92 14.23
N PHE A 81 -10.22 3.32 14.70
CA PHE A 81 -11.58 3.86 14.67
C PHE A 81 -12.24 3.74 16.05
N ALA A 82 -13.23 4.60 16.32
CA ALA A 82 -13.96 4.58 17.60
C ALA A 82 -14.87 3.34 17.75
N ILE A 83 -15.34 2.78 16.64
CA ILE A 83 -16.16 1.56 16.57
C ILE A 83 -15.63 0.64 15.47
N PRO A 84 -15.95 -0.67 15.46
CA PRO A 84 -15.52 -1.56 14.40
C PRO A 84 -16.06 -1.12 13.03
N MET A 85 -15.16 -0.91 12.07
CA MET A 85 -15.49 -0.48 10.70
C MET A 85 -15.11 -1.54 9.67
N THR A 86 -15.90 -1.59 8.59
CA THR A 86 -15.55 -2.24 7.30
C THR A 86 -15.39 -1.16 6.25
N GLY A 87 -14.68 -1.44 5.16
CA GLY A 87 -14.52 -0.50 4.05
C GLY A 87 -13.13 -0.53 3.44
N PHE A 88 -12.63 0.63 3.03
CA PHE A 88 -11.33 0.75 2.41
C PHE A 88 -10.55 1.98 2.88
N ALA A 89 -9.22 1.87 2.88
CA ALA A 89 -8.31 2.99 3.10
C ALA A 89 -7.48 3.22 1.84
N ILE A 90 -7.37 4.46 1.42
CA ILE A 90 -6.49 4.89 0.34
C ILE A 90 -5.31 5.62 0.98
N ILE A 91 -4.10 5.18 0.67
CA ILE A 91 -2.85 5.68 1.26
C ILE A 91 -2.01 6.25 0.13
N ARG A 92 -1.57 7.51 0.22
CA ARG A 92 -0.79 8.20 -0.82
C ARG A 92 0.52 8.82 -0.29
N PHE A 93 1.59 8.92 -1.08
CA PHE A 93 2.84 9.62 -0.70
C PHE A 93 3.37 10.57 -1.77
#